data_AF-A0A453G111-F1
#
_entry.id   AF-A0A453G111-F1
#
_cell.length_a   1.000
_cell.length_b   1.000
_cell.length_c   1.000
_cell.angle_alpha   90.00
_cell.angle_beta   90.00
_cell.angle_gamma   90.00
#
_symmetry.space_group_name_H-M   'P 1'
#
loop_
_entity.id
_entity.type
_entity.pdbx_description
1 polymer ?
#
loop_
_entity_poly.entity_id
_entity_poly.type
_entity_poly.pdbx_seq_one_letter_code
_entity_poly.pdbx_strand_id
1 'polypeptide(L)'
;MAGEAGGGRPRDWLSMDETAAAFLSRSLSTRPPILLPPPLHRAPLRPGNVVEIAGPSGSGKSQLLLMSAVQCILPKEWEGVYFGGLGKAVMYIDLDCRFDVLRLAQILRKRISAGRRDVL
;
A
#
# COMPACT_ATOMS: atom_id res chain seq x y z
N MET A 1 18.78 21.39 -7.66
CA MET A 1 17.98 21.19 -8.88
C MET A 1 16.73 20.43 -8.48
N ALA A 2 15.63 21.17 -8.29
CA ALA A 2 14.35 20.60 -7.89
C ALA A 2 13.75 19.87 -9.10
N GLY A 3 13.54 18.56 -8.98
CA GLY A 3 12.82 17.79 -9.97
C GLY A 3 11.37 18.25 -10.01
N GLU A 4 10.91 18.67 -11.18
CA GLU A 4 9.51 18.97 -11.46
C GLU A 4 8.65 17.77 -11.07
N ALA A 5 7.81 17.94 -10.05
CA ALA A 5 6.71 17.04 -9.80
C ALA A 5 5.76 17.15 -10.99
N GLY A 6 5.70 16.11 -11.82
CA GLY A 6 4.81 16.04 -12.99
C GLY A 6 3.37 16.34 -12.60
N GLY A 7 2.92 17.55 -12.93
CA GLY A 7 1.59 18.07 -12.64
C GLY A 7 0.57 17.52 -13.63
N GLY A 8 0.18 16.26 -13.46
CA GLY A 8 -1.06 15.76 -14.06
C GLY A 8 -2.27 16.43 -13.41
N ARG A 9 -3.31 16.73 -14.19
CA ARG A 9 -4.60 17.18 -13.64
C ARG A 9 -5.14 16.08 -12.70
N PRO A 10 -5.87 16.43 -11.64
CA PRO A 10 -6.37 15.46 -10.66
C PRO A 10 -7.21 14.31 -11.23
N ARG A 11 -7.75 14.49 -12.44
CA ARG A 11 -8.58 13.49 -13.16
C ARG A 11 -7.84 12.76 -14.27
N ASP A 12 -6.55 13.02 -14.49
CA ASP A 12 -5.82 12.38 -15.60
C ASP A 12 -5.77 10.86 -15.45
N TRP A 13 -5.84 10.33 -14.21
CA TRP A 13 -5.96 8.90 -13.96
C TRP A 13 -7.32 8.28 -14.38
N LEU A 14 -8.33 9.11 -14.62
CA LEU A 14 -9.66 8.73 -15.13
C LEU A 14 -9.76 8.94 -16.66
N SER A 15 -8.74 9.52 -17.31
CA SER A 15 -8.77 9.71 -18.75
C SER A 15 -8.78 8.35 -19.45
N MET A 16 -9.76 8.14 -20.32
CA MET A 16 -10.04 6.83 -20.94
C MET A 16 -9.31 6.64 -22.28
N ASP A 17 -8.66 7.68 -22.80
CA ASP A 17 -8.09 7.70 -24.15
C ASP A 17 -6.64 7.17 -24.18
N GLU A 18 -6.33 6.07 -23.49
CA GLU A 18 -5.03 5.41 -23.60
C GLU A 18 -5.00 4.38 -24.74
N THR A 19 -3.91 4.33 -25.51
CA THR A 19 -3.73 3.27 -26.51
C THR A 19 -3.40 1.94 -25.83
N ALA A 20 -3.75 0.81 -26.45
CA ALA A 20 -3.41 -0.51 -25.94
C ALA A 20 -1.89 -0.70 -25.74
N ALA A 21 -1.07 -0.13 -26.63
CA ALA A 21 0.38 -0.16 -26.51
C ALA A 21 0.87 0.61 -25.28
N ALA A 22 0.31 1.80 -25.01
CA ALA A 22 0.64 2.59 -23.83
C ALA A 22 0.22 1.87 -22.54
N PHE A 23 -0.98 1.28 -22.51
CA PHE A 23 -1.44 0.45 -21.40
C PHE A 23 -0.48 -0.71 -21.11
N LEU A 24 -0.13 -1.49 -22.13
CA LEU A 24 0.77 -2.65 -21.98
C LEU A 24 2.17 -2.21 -21.56
N SER A 25 2.72 -1.15 -22.17
CA SER A 25 4.04 -0.63 -21.80
C SER A 25 4.09 -0.23 -20.32
N ARG A 26 3.05 0.45 -19.81
CA ARG A 26 2.94 0.81 -18.39
C ARG A 26 2.67 -0.40 -17.49
N SER A 27 1.77 -1.29 -17.89
CA SER A 27 1.39 -2.48 -17.12
C SER A 27 2.53 -3.49 -16.98
N LEU A 28 3.34 -3.68 -18.03
CA LEU A 28 4.46 -4.63 -17.99
C LEU A 28 5.72 -4.04 -17.32
N SER A 29 5.90 -2.71 -17.35
CA SER A 29 7.05 -2.05 -16.71
C SER A 29 6.87 -1.81 -15.21
N THR A 30 5.63 -1.75 -14.72
CA THR A 30 5.33 -1.52 -13.30
C THR A 30 5.35 -2.82 -12.51
N ARG A 31 6.34 -2.98 -11.62
CA ARG A 31 6.30 -4.02 -10.58
C ARG A 31 5.11 -3.74 -9.65
N PRO A 32 4.37 -4.78 -9.20
CA PRO A 32 3.20 -4.57 -8.35
C PRO A 32 3.65 -3.85 -7.06
N PRO A 33 3.21 -2.60 -6.83
CA PRO A 33 3.78 -1.80 -5.76
C PRO A 33 3.18 -2.15 -4.41
N ILE A 34 2.02 -2.83 -4.34
CA ILE A 34 1.36 -3.14 -3.08
C ILE A 34 0.96 -4.62 -3.09
N LEU A 35 1.58 -5.39 -2.19
CA LEU A 35 1.11 -6.73 -1.83
C LEU A 35 0.13 -6.59 -0.68
N LEU A 36 -1.15 -6.88 -0.91
CA LEU A 36 -2.11 -6.93 0.20
C LEU A 36 -1.73 -8.05 1.17
N PRO A 37 -2.08 -7.92 2.46
CA PRO A 37 -1.90 -9.00 3.41
C PRO A 37 -2.72 -10.24 3.01
N PRO A 38 -2.32 -11.46 3.41
CA PRO A 38 -3.12 -12.66 3.23
C PRO A 38 -4.55 -12.47 3.78
N PRO A 39 -5.58 -13.04 3.12
CA PRO A 39 -5.52 -13.90 1.93
C PRO A 39 -5.36 -13.15 0.60
N LEU A 40 -5.46 -11.82 0.58
CA LEU A 40 -5.50 -11.03 -0.66
C LEU A 40 -4.14 -10.78 -1.32
N HIS A 41 -3.05 -11.32 -0.77
CA HIS A 41 -1.68 -11.23 -1.30
C HIS A 41 -1.51 -11.70 -2.75
N ARG A 42 -2.46 -12.45 -3.33
CA ARG A 42 -2.36 -12.89 -4.73
C ARG A 42 -3.09 -11.96 -5.71
N ALA A 43 -3.78 -10.94 -5.20
CA ALA A 43 -4.46 -9.96 -6.05
C ALA A 43 -3.41 -9.10 -6.78
N PRO A 44 -3.42 -9.06 -8.13
CA PRO A 44 -2.45 -8.29 -8.90
C PRO A 44 -2.83 -6.80 -8.89
N LEU A 45 -2.56 -6.10 -7.78
CA LEU A 45 -2.88 -4.68 -7.66
C LEU A 45 -1.80 -3.78 -8.27
N ARG A 46 -2.27 -2.78 -9.03
CA ARG A 46 -1.46 -1.80 -9.75
C ARG A 46 -1.86 -0.39 -9.33
N PRO A 47 -0.96 0.61 -9.49
CA PRO A 47 -1.36 2.01 -9.37
C PRO A 47 -2.54 2.30 -10.30
N GLY A 48 -3.53 3.03 -9.77
CA GLY A 48 -4.78 3.32 -10.47
C GLY A 48 -5.89 2.28 -10.27
N ASN A 49 -5.60 1.12 -9.66
CA ASN A 49 -6.67 0.21 -9.26
C ASN A 49 -7.41 0.73 -8.03
N VAL A 50 -8.73 0.60 -8.06
CA VAL A 50 -9.61 0.80 -6.91
C VAL A 50 -10.05 -0.59 -6.45
N VAL A 51 -9.89 -0.87 -5.15
CA VAL A 51 -10.27 -2.15 -4.55
C VAL A 51 -11.32 -1.90 -3.49
N GLU A 52 -12.46 -2.58 -3.62
CA GLU A 52 -13.51 -2.59 -2.62
C GLU A 52 -13.38 -3.84 -1.73
N ILE A 53 -13.44 -3.65 -0.42
CA ILE A 53 -13.46 -4.74 0.57
C ILE A 53 -14.81 -4.70 1.29
N ALA A 54 -15.72 -5.60 0.91
CA ALA A 54 -17.06 -5.68 1.48
C ALA A 54 -17.20 -6.84 2.48
N GLY A 55 -18.09 -6.67 3.46
CA GLY A 55 -18.44 -7.72 4.43
C GLY A 55 -19.13 -7.17 5.68
N PRO A 56 -19.70 -8.06 6.53
CA PRO A 56 -20.41 -7.66 7.75
C PRO A 56 -19.55 -6.84 8.72
N SER A 57 -20.19 -6.13 9.66
CA SER A 57 -19.45 -5.49 10.75
C SER A 57 -18.61 -6.53 11.51
N GLY A 58 -17.40 -6.15 11.93
CA GLY A 58 -16.49 -7.07 12.61
C GLY A 58 -15.77 -8.09 11.71
N SER A 59 -16.00 -8.10 10.38
CA SER A 59 -15.34 -9.05 9.46
C SER A 59 -13.84 -8.80 9.21
N GLY A 60 -13.22 -7.85 9.91
CA GLY A 60 -11.79 -7.55 9.80
C GLY A 60 -11.40 -6.54 8.71
N LYS A 61 -12.34 -5.85 8.07
CA LYS A 61 -12.07 -4.83 7.02
C LYS A 61 -11.06 -3.78 7.46
N SER A 62 -11.33 -3.10 8.59
CA SER A 62 -10.43 -2.06 9.13
C SER A 62 -9.06 -2.62 9.52
N GLN A 63 -9.01 -3.86 10.03
CA GLN A 63 -7.76 -4.56 10.32
C GLN A 63 -6.95 -4.83 9.05
N LEU A 64 -7.61 -5.20 7.94
CA LEU A 64 -6.97 -5.40 6.64
C LEU A 64 -6.39 -4.10 6.08
N LEU A 65 -7.13 -2.99 6.19
CA LEU A 65 -6.67 -1.66 5.81
C LEU A 65 -5.47 -1.22 6.67
N LEU A 66 -5.51 -1.43 7.98
CA LEU A 66 -4.38 -1.12 8.88
C LEU A 66 -3.14 -1.93 8.53
N MET A 67 -3.27 -3.24 8.29
CA MET A 67 -2.13 -4.08 7.89
C MET A 67 -1.55 -3.63 6.53
N SER A 68 -2.40 -3.20 5.60
CA SER A 68 -1.97 -2.64 4.31
C SER A 68 -1.25 -1.31 4.49
N ALA A 69 -1.75 -0.43 5.36
CA ALA A 69 -1.09 0.84 5.69
C ALA A 69 0.30 0.62 6.30
N VAL A 70 0.44 -0.36 7.22
CA VAL A 70 1.75 -0.72 7.79
C VAL A 70 2.72 -1.19 6.72
N GLN A 71 2.28 -2.06 5.80
CA GLN A 71 3.10 -2.54 4.69
C GLN A 71 3.60 -1.38 3.81
N CYS A 72 2.77 -0.36 3.59
CA CYS A 72 3.14 0.82 2.82
C CYS A 72 4.14 1.71 3.54
N ILE A 73 3.93 1.99 4.83
CA ILE A 73 4.74 2.96 5.59
C ILE A 73 6.11 2.39 5.96
N LEU A 74 6.18 1.09 6.28
CA LEU A 74 7.43 0.44 6.67
C LEU A 74 8.46 0.56 5.53
N PRO A 75 9.74 0.85 5.82
CA PRO A 75 10.75 0.90 4.77
C PRO A 75 11.01 -0.50 4.20
N LYS A 76 11.62 -0.54 3.01
CA LYS A 76 12.11 -1.80 2.44
C LYS A 76 13.26 -2.37 3.29
N GLU A 77 14.18 -1.51 3.69
CA GLU A 77 15.37 -1.83 4.47
C GLU A 77 15.73 -0.64 5.36
N TRP A 78 16.28 -0.91 6.55
CA TRP A 78 16.85 0.11 7.43
C TRP A 78 18.03 -0.48 8.21
N GLU A 79 19.18 0.20 8.19
CA GLU A 79 20.41 -0.24 8.87
C GLU A 79 20.79 -1.71 8.58
N GLY A 80 20.68 -2.14 7.32
CA GLY A 80 20.99 -3.51 6.90
C GLY A 80 19.92 -4.55 7.25
N VAL A 81 18.82 -4.17 7.91
CA VAL A 81 17.69 -5.06 8.21
C VAL A 81 16.61 -4.90 7.15
N TYR A 82 16.25 -6.02 6.50
CA TYR A 82 15.18 -6.04 5.50
C TYR A 82 13.80 -6.19 6.16
N PHE A 83 12.94 -5.19 5.98
CA PHE A 83 11.58 -5.18 6.52
C PHE A 83 10.51 -5.46 5.45
N GLY A 84 10.88 -5.35 4.17
CA GLY A 84 10.02 -5.67 3.04
C GLY A 84 8.83 -4.74 2.84
N GLY A 85 8.82 -3.55 3.44
CA GLY A 85 7.80 -2.52 3.20
C GLY A 85 8.08 -1.64 1.98
N LEU A 86 7.27 -0.61 1.76
CA LEU A 86 7.36 0.28 0.58
C LEU A 86 8.00 1.64 0.84
N GLY A 87 8.08 2.09 2.09
CA GLY A 87 8.57 3.41 2.47
C GLY A 87 7.77 4.55 1.86
N LYS A 88 6.44 4.44 1.80
CA LYS A 88 5.52 5.41 1.19
C LYS A 88 4.50 5.93 2.21
N ALA A 89 4.08 7.18 2.04
CA ALA A 89 3.01 7.77 2.82
C ALA A 89 1.65 7.14 2.48
N VAL A 90 0.75 7.10 3.47
CA VAL A 90 -0.62 6.60 3.33
C VAL A 90 -1.58 7.67 3.81
N MET A 91 -2.59 7.97 3.00
CA MET A 91 -3.75 8.76 3.41
C MET A 91 -4.84 7.79 3.87
N TYR A 92 -5.24 7.89 5.13
CA TYR A 92 -6.31 7.08 5.71
C TYR A 92 -7.51 7.98 6.00
N ILE A 93 -8.62 7.76 5.30
CA ILE A 93 -9.86 8.52 5.49
C ILE A 93 -10.78 7.67 6.37
N ASP A 94 -11.00 8.13 7.60
CA ASP A 94 -11.89 7.47 8.55
C ASP A 94 -13.30 8.07 8.44
N LEU A 95 -14.26 7.25 8.02
CA LEU A 95 -15.64 7.67 7.80
C LEU A 95 -16.57 7.32 8.96
N ASP A 96 -16.11 6.49 9.90
CA ASP A 96 -16.92 6.00 11.02
C ASP A 96 -16.26 6.20 12.40
N CYS A 97 -15.15 6.94 12.44
CA CYS A 97 -14.38 7.28 13.65
C CYS A 97 -13.85 6.06 14.40
N ARG A 98 -13.53 4.96 13.69
CA ARG A 98 -13.00 3.72 14.27
C ARG A 98 -11.51 3.49 13.99
N PHE A 99 -10.79 4.50 13.51
CA PHE A 99 -9.35 4.41 13.36
C PHE A 99 -8.64 4.30 14.70
N ASP A 100 -7.99 3.15 14.92
CA ASP A 100 -7.24 2.86 16.14
C ASP A 100 -5.72 3.02 15.91
N VAL A 101 -5.20 4.17 16.37
CA VAL A 101 -3.77 4.49 16.29
C VAL A 101 -2.91 3.55 17.15
N LEU A 102 -3.44 3.06 18.27
CA LEU A 102 -2.71 2.12 19.14
C LEU A 102 -2.58 0.78 18.43
N ARG A 103 -3.63 0.34 17.73
CA ARG A 103 -3.58 -0.86 16.90
C ARG A 103 -2.56 -0.72 15.77
N LEU A 104 -2.51 0.43 15.10
CA LEU A 104 -1.49 0.71 14.08
C LEU A 104 -0.07 0.57 14.66
N ALA A 105 0.20 1.23 15.80
CA ALA A 105 1.49 1.19 16.47
C ALA A 105 1.88 -0.23 16.92
N GLN A 106 0.93 -1.01 17.42
CA GLN A 106 1.14 -2.41 17.80
C GLN A 106 1.57 -3.27 16.59
N ILE A 107 0.92 -3.11 15.44
CA ILE A 107 1.25 -3.88 14.23
C ILE A 107 2.64 -3.47 13.72
N LEU A 108 2.95 -2.17 13.70
CA LEU A 108 4.29 -1.66 13.34
C LEU A 108 5.39 -2.26 14.22
N ARG A 109 5.23 -2.19 15.55
CA ARG A 109 6.19 -2.77 16.50
C ARG A 109 6.41 -4.25 16.25
N LYS A 110 5.33 -5.03 16.05
CA LYS A 110 5.43 -6.46 15.74
C LYS A 110 6.21 -6.73 14.45
N ARG A 111 5.96 -5.96 13.38
CA ARG A 111 6.67 -6.07 12.10
C ARG A 111 8.16 -5.71 12.23
N ILE A 112 8.48 -4.65 12.95
CA ILE A 112 9.88 -4.22 13.19
C ILE A 112 10.62 -5.28 14.02
N SER A 113 10.01 -5.77 15.11
CA SER A 113 10.62 -6.82 15.93
C SER A 113 10.72 -8.17 15.21
N ALA A 114 9.89 -8.43 14.19
CA ALA A 114 10.05 -9.61 13.35
C ALA A 114 11.27 -9.47 12.44
N GLY A 115 11.37 -8.40 11.65
CA GLY A 115 12.50 -8.21 10.73
C GLY A 115 13.86 -8.19 11.43
N ARG A 116 13.95 -7.64 12.65
CA ARG A 116 15.21 -7.67 13.43
C ARG A 116 15.61 -9.06 13.92
N ARG A 117 14.66 -9.97 14.15
CA ARG A 117 14.97 -11.34 14.57
C ARG A 117 15.52 -12.18 13.42
N ASP A 118 15.16 -11.84 12.17
CA ASP A 118 15.64 -12.56 10.99
C ASP A 118 17.12 -12.27 10.66
N VAL A 119 17.76 -11.33 11.40
CA VAL A 119 19.17 -10.91 11.22
C VAL A 119 20.09 -11.41 12.36
N LEU A 120 19.51 -11.97 13.44
CA LEU A 120 20.25 -12.58 14.57
C LEU A 120 20.31 -14.10 14.43
#